data_AF-A0A1S8CA94-F1
#
_entry.id   AF-A0A1S8CA94-F1
#
_cell.length_a   1.000
_cell.length_b   1.000
_cell.length_c   1.000
_cell.angle_alpha   90.00
_cell.angle_beta   90.00
_cell.angle_gamma   90.00
#
_symmetry.space_group_name_H-M   'P 1'
#
loop_
_entity.id
_entity.type
_entity.pdbx_description
1 polymer ?
#
loop_
_entity_poly.entity_id
_entity_poly.type
_entity_poly.pdbx_seq_one_letter_code
_entity_poly.pdbx_strand_id
1 'polypeptide(L)'
;MPAKRGVLFRRAHGRWPARVPRTFTEKVNWRVVHDRRPLIGQLGDKLAMKAHAADVLPALSIPRVLWTGTDVAGLAGADLPGRWVLKPNHGTMRVHLGSGRPDVDQLRRVTAGWLDEPLYRTRGEWVYSQARRLLLVEEFLGSGTGSGEGSGEPPADVKLLVFGGRVRLVQVDTGRFGDHRRRLYTPDWTPVDVAEDVAPGPVTGPPACLDELVKVAEALGAAFDFVRVDLYDVDGEVWFGELTPYPGGGLDRFDAGLDVLLGSWWQLPDRSAVRQ
;
A
#
# COMPACT_ATOMS: atom_id res chain seq x y z
N MET A 1 -0.28 4.11 -23.89
CA MET A 1 -0.49 3.36 -22.62
C MET A 1 -1.68 2.40 -22.62
N PRO A 2 -2.88 2.71 -23.17
CA PRO A 2 -4.03 1.80 -23.12
C PRO A 2 -3.79 0.41 -23.72
N ALA A 3 -3.18 0.33 -24.91
CA ALA A 3 -2.89 -0.95 -25.58
C ALA A 3 -1.96 -1.85 -24.74
N LYS A 4 -0.92 -1.28 -24.12
CA LYS A 4 0.00 -1.99 -23.22
C LYS A 4 -0.75 -2.57 -22.02
N ARG A 5 -1.58 -1.75 -21.36
CA ARG A 5 -2.40 -2.22 -20.23
C ARG A 5 -3.37 -3.32 -20.63
N GLY A 6 -3.98 -3.23 -21.82
CA GLY A 6 -4.80 -4.32 -22.36
C GLY A 6 -4.02 -5.63 -22.52
N VAL A 7 -2.80 -5.59 -23.06
CA VAL A 7 -1.95 -6.79 -23.22
C VAL A 7 -1.54 -7.37 -21.87
N LEU A 8 -1.13 -6.53 -20.92
CA LEU A 8 -0.78 -6.97 -19.56
C LEU A 8 -1.99 -7.63 -18.88
N PHE A 9 -3.16 -7.01 -18.98
CA PHE A 9 -4.41 -7.54 -18.42
C PHE A 9 -4.76 -8.90 -19.06
N ARG A 10 -4.65 -9.05 -20.38
CA ARG A 10 -4.90 -10.32 -21.05
C ARG A 10 -3.94 -11.43 -20.64
N ARG A 11 -2.65 -11.11 -20.45
CA ARG A 11 -1.67 -12.08 -19.96
C ARG A 11 -2.00 -12.53 -18.53
N ALA A 12 -2.40 -11.60 -17.67
CA ALA A 12 -2.77 -11.88 -16.29
C ALA A 12 -4.08 -12.69 -16.19
N HIS A 13 -5.13 -12.28 -16.91
CA HIS A 13 -6.50 -12.76 -16.69
C HIS A 13 -7.03 -13.68 -17.79
N GLY A 14 -6.25 -13.95 -18.84
CA GLY A 14 -6.67 -14.78 -19.98
C GLY A 14 -7.71 -14.12 -20.91
N ARG A 15 -8.18 -12.91 -20.59
CA ARG A 15 -9.22 -12.16 -21.32
C ARG A 15 -8.85 -10.70 -21.48
N TRP A 16 -9.39 -10.04 -22.51
CA TRP A 16 -9.25 -8.58 -22.63
C TRP A 16 -10.15 -7.87 -21.61
N PRO A 17 -9.74 -6.67 -21.12
CA PRO A 17 -10.61 -5.88 -20.24
C PRO A 17 -11.85 -5.40 -21.02
N ALA A 18 -13.02 -5.46 -20.39
CA ALA A 18 -14.25 -4.98 -21.01
C ALA A 18 -14.20 -3.46 -21.27
N ARG A 19 -14.93 -3.00 -22.30
CA ARG A 19 -15.10 -1.55 -22.58
C ARG A 19 -15.79 -0.83 -21.42
N VAL A 20 -16.74 -1.51 -20.78
CA VAL A 20 -17.41 -1.08 -19.56
C VAL A 20 -16.95 -2.00 -18.44
N PRO A 21 -16.05 -1.55 -17.54
CA PRO A 21 -15.51 -2.36 -16.46
C PRO A 21 -16.59 -2.83 -15.50
N ARG A 22 -16.60 -4.13 -15.17
CA ARG A 22 -17.55 -4.71 -14.22
C ARG A 22 -16.84 -5.24 -12.98
N THR A 23 -15.75 -5.97 -13.16
CA THR A 23 -15.00 -6.56 -12.03
C THR A 23 -14.02 -5.57 -11.41
N PHE A 24 -13.58 -5.84 -10.19
CA PHE A 24 -12.64 -4.98 -9.47
C PHE A 24 -11.32 -4.82 -10.24
N THR A 25 -10.73 -5.91 -10.71
CA THR A 25 -9.49 -5.89 -11.51
C THR A 25 -9.64 -5.07 -12.79
N GLU A 26 -10.79 -5.13 -13.48
CA GLU A 26 -11.08 -4.28 -14.63
C GLU A 26 -11.18 -2.80 -14.25
N LYS A 27 -11.80 -2.47 -13.11
CA LYS A 27 -11.94 -1.10 -12.61
C LYS A 27 -10.60 -0.52 -12.16
N VAL A 28 -9.73 -1.30 -11.51
CA VAL A 28 -8.34 -0.91 -11.23
C VAL A 28 -7.61 -0.63 -12.54
N ASN A 29 -7.70 -1.53 -13.53
CA ASN A 29 -7.05 -1.33 -14.82
C ASN A 29 -7.60 -0.08 -15.56
N TRP A 30 -8.91 0.18 -15.48
CA TRP A 30 -9.51 1.41 -16.00
C TRP A 30 -8.89 2.63 -15.33
N ARG A 31 -8.79 2.65 -13.99
CA ARG A 31 -8.21 3.78 -13.25
C ARG A 31 -6.76 4.03 -13.67
N VAL A 32 -5.93 2.98 -13.74
CA VAL A 32 -4.54 3.07 -14.21
C VAL A 32 -4.45 3.76 -15.57
N VAL A 33 -5.35 3.44 -16.51
CA VAL A 33 -5.32 3.97 -17.88
C VAL A 33 -5.92 5.38 -17.99
N HIS A 34 -6.88 5.73 -17.14
CA HIS A 34 -7.78 6.84 -17.39
C HIS A 34 -7.78 7.92 -16.33
N ASP A 35 -7.50 7.59 -15.08
CA ASP A 35 -7.66 8.53 -13.98
C ASP A 35 -6.41 9.35 -13.76
N ARG A 36 -6.54 10.66 -14.00
CA ARG A 36 -5.45 11.64 -13.92
C ARG A 36 -5.73 12.72 -12.89
N ARG A 37 -6.70 12.51 -11.99
CA ARG A 37 -6.96 13.45 -10.90
C ARG A 37 -5.71 13.60 -10.03
N PRO A 38 -5.33 14.83 -9.64
CA PRO A 38 -4.19 15.07 -8.75
C PRO A 38 -4.28 14.28 -7.44
N LEU A 39 -5.51 14.13 -6.90
CA LEU A 39 -5.81 13.32 -5.72
C LEU A 39 -5.30 11.87 -5.83
N ILE A 40 -5.37 11.27 -7.03
CA ILE A 40 -4.85 9.92 -7.30
C ILE A 40 -3.34 9.99 -7.57
N GLY A 41 -2.89 10.98 -8.32
CA GLY A 41 -1.47 11.15 -8.69
C GLY A 41 -0.53 11.17 -7.49
N GLN A 42 -0.90 11.88 -6.43
CA GLN A 42 -0.12 11.97 -5.19
C GLN A 42 0.09 10.60 -4.49
N LEU A 43 -0.79 9.63 -4.74
CA LEU A 43 -0.70 8.28 -4.16
C LEU A 43 0.38 7.41 -4.80
N GLY A 44 1.33 8.00 -5.53
CA GLY A 44 2.59 7.36 -5.88
C GLY A 44 3.74 7.76 -4.96
N ASP A 45 3.54 8.78 -4.11
CA ASP A 45 4.55 9.46 -3.31
C ASP A 45 4.26 9.26 -1.83
N LYS A 46 5.03 8.40 -1.16
CA LYS A 46 4.79 8.04 0.25
C LYS A 46 4.82 9.25 1.20
N LEU A 47 5.67 10.23 0.93
CA LEU A 47 5.71 11.48 1.71
C LEU A 47 4.44 12.32 1.50
N ALA A 48 3.90 12.38 0.28
CA ALA A 48 2.62 13.05 0.03
C ALA A 48 1.45 12.32 0.69
N MET A 49 1.46 10.98 0.70
CA MET A 49 0.45 10.20 1.42
C MET A 49 0.48 10.48 2.93
N LYS A 50 1.68 10.53 3.55
CA LYS A 50 1.83 10.89 4.97
C LYS A 50 1.28 12.29 5.25
N ALA A 51 1.59 13.26 4.39
CA ALA A 51 1.07 14.62 4.53
C ALA A 51 -0.47 14.66 4.42
N HIS A 52 -1.05 13.92 3.47
CA HIS A 52 -2.49 13.79 3.34
C HIS A 52 -3.13 13.14 4.58
N ALA A 53 -2.53 12.07 5.10
CA ALA A 53 -3.03 11.41 6.30
C ALA A 53 -3.01 12.34 7.53
N ALA A 54 -1.94 13.12 7.70
CA ALA A 54 -1.82 14.10 8.78
C ALA A 54 -2.82 15.26 8.66
N ASP A 55 -3.16 15.68 7.44
CA ASP A 55 -4.16 16.72 7.19
C ASP A 55 -5.59 16.23 7.50
N VAL A 56 -5.93 15.01 7.07
CA VAL A 56 -7.25 14.42 7.30
C VAL A 56 -7.45 14.00 8.77
N LEU A 57 -6.41 13.44 9.40
CA LEU A 57 -6.43 12.97 10.79
C LEU A 57 -5.16 13.43 11.52
N PRO A 58 -5.15 14.65 12.09
CA PRO A 58 -3.98 15.19 12.80
C PRO A 58 -3.54 14.38 14.02
N ALA A 59 -4.44 13.58 14.59
CA ALA A 59 -4.16 12.72 15.75
C ALA A 59 -3.73 11.29 15.36
N LEU A 60 -3.69 10.95 14.06
CA LEU A 60 -3.27 9.63 13.61
C LEU A 60 -1.76 9.47 13.76
N SER A 61 -1.33 8.34 14.31
CA SER A 61 0.09 8.01 14.42
C SER A 61 0.66 7.67 13.04
N ILE A 62 1.70 8.41 12.64
CA ILE A 62 2.35 8.30 11.33
C ILE A 62 3.84 8.11 11.58
N PRO A 63 4.49 7.08 10.99
CA PRO A 63 5.93 6.86 11.20
C PRO A 63 6.73 8.09 10.81
N ARG A 64 7.51 8.60 11.75
CA ARG A 64 8.37 9.77 11.60
C ARG A 64 9.40 9.52 10.51
N VAL A 65 9.52 10.51 9.61
CA VAL A 65 10.56 10.54 8.59
C VAL A 65 11.84 11.06 9.22
N LEU A 66 12.87 10.22 9.26
CA LEU A 66 14.16 10.49 9.88
C LEU A 66 15.16 11.11 8.90
N TRP A 67 15.03 10.75 7.61
CA TRP A 67 15.89 11.26 6.56
C TRP A 67 15.23 11.13 5.19
N THR A 68 15.58 12.02 4.26
CA THR A 68 15.24 11.91 2.84
C THR A 68 16.42 12.33 1.98
N GLY A 69 16.64 11.67 0.85
CA GLY A 69 17.69 12.07 -0.09
C GLY A 69 17.70 11.21 -1.35
N THR A 70 18.57 11.56 -2.30
CA THR A 70 18.73 10.81 -3.56
C THR A 70 19.96 9.90 -3.57
N ASP A 71 20.87 10.07 -2.61
CA ASP A 71 22.05 9.22 -2.43
C ASP A 71 22.18 8.87 -0.93
N VAL A 72 22.29 7.57 -0.64
CA VAL A 72 22.53 7.04 0.70
C VAL A 72 23.86 7.50 1.30
N ALA A 73 24.76 8.08 0.50
CA ALA A 73 25.92 8.82 1.00
C ALA A 73 25.54 9.86 2.06
N GLY A 74 24.37 10.49 1.92
CA GLY A 74 23.85 11.47 2.89
C GLY A 74 23.46 10.88 4.24
N LEU A 75 23.47 9.56 4.40
CA LEU A 75 23.30 8.88 5.69
C LEU A 75 24.64 8.70 6.44
N ALA A 76 25.77 9.06 5.84
CA ALA A 76 27.07 9.00 6.51
C ALA A 76 27.07 9.89 7.75
N GLY A 77 27.15 9.29 8.93
CA GLY A 77 27.13 10.02 10.20
C GLY A 77 25.73 10.49 10.64
N ALA A 78 24.65 10.03 9.98
CA ALA A 78 23.30 10.26 10.47
C ALA A 78 23.09 9.56 11.82
N ASP A 79 22.51 10.28 12.77
CA ASP A 79 22.10 9.75 14.07
C ASP A 79 20.72 9.10 13.92
N LEU A 80 20.71 7.80 13.68
CA LEU A 80 19.50 7.00 13.51
C LEU A 80 19.21 6.18 14.77
N PRO A 81 17.93 5.96 15.12
CA PRO A 81 17.56 5.09 16.23
C PRO A 81 18.08 3.66 16.02
N GLY A 82 18.03 2.85 17.07
CA GLY A 82 18.51 1.46 17.04
C GLY A 82 17.89 0.61 15.93
N ARG A 83 16.70 0.97 15.42
CA ARG A 83 16.02 0.33 14.28
C ARG A 83 15.38 1.38 13.38
N TRP A 84 15.43 1.17 12.07
CA TRP A 84 14.86 2.09 11.08
C TRP A 84 14.51 1.35 9.79
N VAL A 85 13.70 1.98 8.95
CA VAL A 85 13.25 1.43 7.66
C VAL A 85 13.66 2.36 6.53
N LEU A 86 14.41 1.84 5.57
CA LEU A 86 14.76 2.54 4.33
C LEU A 86 13.90 2.02 3.17
N LYS A 87 13.24 2.94 2.45
CA LYS A 87 12.39 2.62 1.30
C LYS A 87 12.46 3.72 0.23
N PRO A 88 12.19 3.40 -1.05
CA PRO A 88 12.01 4.44 -2.03
C PRO A 88 10.64 5.11 -1.83
N ASN A 89 10.63 6.43 -1.96
CA ASN A 89 9.40 7.23 -1.86
C ASN A 89 8.40 6.90 -2.95
N HIS A 90 8.92 6.55 -4.14
CA HIS A 90 8.13 5.99 -5.23
C HIS A 90 8.28 4.48 -5.27
N GLY A 91 7.28 3.78 -5.79
CA GLY A 91 7.35 2.34 -6.03
C GLY A 91 6.88 1.49 -4.87
N THR A 92 7.09 0.18 -4.98
CA THR A 92 6.48 -0.85 -4.14
C THR A 92 7.49 -1.94 -3.78
N MET A 93 7.20 -2.74 -2.75
CA MET A 93 7.94 -3.93 -2.29
C MET A 93 9.39 -3.74 -1.80
N ARG A 94 10.06 -2.65 -2.17
CA ARG A 94 11.45 -2.36 -1.81
C ARG A 94 11.52 -1.75 -0.41
N VAL A 95 12.05 -2.53 0.52
CA VAL A 95 12.23 -2.16 1.92
C VAL A 95 13.55 -2.76 2.41
N HIS A 96 14.31 -1.98 3.17
CA HIS A 96 15.46 -2.44 3.93
C HIS A 96 15.25 -2.11 5.40
N LEU A 97 15.33 -3.14 6.24
CA LEU A 97 15.27 -3.00 7.69
C LEU A 97 16.70 -2.79 8.20
N GLY A 98 16.97 -1.60 8.73
CA GLY A 98 18.25 -1.24 9.28
C GLY A 98 18.28 -1.34 10.80
N SER A 99 19.50 -1.46 11.35
CA SER A 99 19.77 -1.47 12.78
C SER A 99 21.03 -0.67 13.09
N GLY A 100 20.98 0.15 14.13
CA GLY A 100 22.09 0.98 14.56
C GLY A 100 22.60 1.92 13.46
N ARG A 101 23.92 2.11 13.41
CA ARG A 101 24.57 3.03 12.47
C ARG A 101 24.51 2.48 11.03
N PRO A 102 24.12 3.28 10.02
CA PRO A 102 24.01 2.81 8.65
C PRO A 102 25.37 2.49 8.03
N ASP A 103 25.51 1.30 7.44
CA ASP A 103 26.60 0.93 6.54
C ASP A 103 26.30 1.45 5.13
N VAL A 104 26.86 2.60 4.79
CA VAL A 104 26.61 3.27 3.51
C VAL A 104 26.98 2.39 2.31
N ASP A 105 28.02 1.57 2.40
CA ASP A 105 28.44 0.70 1.29
C ASP A 105 27.46 -0.45 1.08
N GLN A 106 26.95 -1.03 2.16
CA GLN A 106 25.85 -2.00 2.10
C GLN A 106 24.61 -1.35 1.50
N LEU A 107 24.23 -0.16 1.98
CA LEU A 107 23.04 0.53 1.51
C LEU A 107 23.14 0.87 0.03
N ARG A 108 24.29 1.34 -0.46
CA ARG A 108 24.50 1.59 -1.89
C ARG A 108 24.22 0.35 -2.74
N ARG A 109 24.66 -0.83 -2.28
CA ARG A 109 24.39 -2.10 -2.97
C ARG A 109 22.91 -2.48 -2.92
N VAL A 110 22.28 -2.37 -1.76
CA VAL A 110 20.86 -2.72 -1.56
C VAL A 110 19.94 -1.81 -2.38
N THR A 111 20.23 -0.51 -2.41
CA THR A 111 19.39 0.50 -3.08
C THR A 111 19.74 0.70 -4.55
N ALA A 112 20.66 -0.08 -5.11
CA ALA A 112 21.04 0.03 -6.51
C ALA A 112 19.79 -0.11 -7.42
N GLY A 113 19.55 0.90 -8.26
CA GLY A 113 18.39 0.95 -9.16
C GLY A 113 17.03 1.11 -8.48
N TRP A 114 16.98 1.42 -7.17
CA TRP A 114 15.72 1.73 -6.49
C TRP A 114 15.07 2.97 -7.09
N LEU A 115 15.88 4.01 -7.37
CA LEU A 115 15.35 5.27 -7.90
C LEU A 115 15.03 5.25 -9.39
N ASP A 116 15.52 4.26 -10.11
CA ASP A 116 15.34 4.12 -11.56
C ASP A 116 14.15 3.22 -11.91
N GLU A 117 13.33 2.85 -10.93
CA GLU A 117 12.27 1.86 -11.17
C GLU A 117 11.30 2.34 -12.24
N PRO A 118 11.14 1.58 -13.34
CA PRO A 118 10.38 2.03 -14.49
C PRO A 118 8.89 1.61 -14.40
N LEU A 119 8.28 1.56 -13.20
CA LEU A 119 6.94 1.00 -12.99
C LEU A 119 5.86 1.61 -13.91
N TYR A 120 5.89 2.92 -14.13
CA TYR A 120 5.00 3.54 -15.12
C TYR A 120 5.27 3.04 -16.55
N ARG A 121 6.55 2.92 -16.94
CA ARG A 121 6.94 2.45 -18.28
C ARG A 121 6.61 0.96 -18.46
N THR A 122 6.83 0.11 -17.47
CA THR A 122 6.66 -1.35 -17.59
C THR A 122 5.23 -1.79 -17.30
N ARG A 123 4.63 -1.30 -16.21
CA ARG A 123 3.29 -1.71 -15.74
C ARG A 123 2.19 -0.71 -16.07
N GLY A 124 2.53 0.51 -16.46
CA GLY A 124 1.55 1.55 -16.79
C GLY A 124 0.96 2.27 -15.59
N GLU A 125 1.42 1.96 -14.39
CA GLU A 125 0.98 2.55 -13.13
C GLU A 125 1.39 4.02 -13.06
N TRP A 126 0.45 4.89 -13.44
CA TRP A 126 0.70 6.31 -13.67
C TRP A 126 1.17 7.05 -12.42
N VAL A 127 0.67 6.71 -11.23
CA VAL A 127 1.02 7.38 -9.97
C VAL A 127 2.54 7.44 -9.72
N TYR A 128 3.27 6.38 -10.08
CA TYR A 128 4.73 6.37 -9.87
C TYR A 128 5.50 7.32 -10.81
N SER A 129 4.86 7.84 -11.86
CA SER A 129 5.45 8.93 -12.66
C SER A 129 5.17 10.31 -12.09
N GLN A 130 4.26 10.42 -11.12
CA GLN A 130 3.92 11.67 -10.42
C GLN A 130 4.72 11.85 -9.13
N ALA A 131 5.31 10.77 -8.62
CA ALA A 131 6.02 10.74 -7.36
C ALA A 131 7.45 11.30 -7.46
N ARG A 132 7.91 11.94 -6.39
CA ARG A 132 9.30 12.36 -6.27
C ARG A 132 10.23 11.15 -6.15
N ARG A 133 11.29 11.13 -6.95
CA ARG A 133 12.31 10.08 -6.94
C ARG A 133 13.35 10.33 -5.85
N LEU A 134 13.03 9.92 -4.64
CA LEU A 134 13.90 10.00 -3.48
C LEU A 134 13.80 8.72 -2.63
N LEU A 135 14.81 8.50 -1.80
CA LEU A 135 14.84 7.53 -0.71
C LEU A 135 14.37 8.23 0.56
N LEU A 136 13.70 7.48 1.44
CA LEU A 136 13.32 7.94 2.77
C LEU A 136 13.69 6.90 3.81
N VAL A 137 14.14 7.38 4.97
CA VAL A 137 14.28 6.59 6.19
C VAL A 137 13.17 7.00 7.14
N GLU A 138 12.46 6.03 7.70
CA GLU A 138 11.46 6.23 8.74
C GLU A 138 11.75 5.39 9.97
N GLU A 139 11.11 5.73 11.08
CA GLU A 139 11.17 4.90 12.28
C GLU A 139 10.58 3.50 12.04
N PHE A 140 11.17 2.51 12.69
CA PHE A 140 10.68 1.14 12.65
C PHE A 140 9.52 0.98 13.62
N LEU A 141 8.38 0.48 13.12
CA LEU A 141 7.25 0.04 13.95
C LEU A 141 7.40 -1.45 14.26
N GLY A 142 7.21 -1.85 15.52
CA GLY A 142 7.22 -3.25 15.95
C GLY A 142 7.42 -3.42 17.46
N SER A 143 7.11 -4.60 17.98
CA SER A 143 7.28 -4.92 19.39
C SER A 143 8.77 -4.97 19.77
N GLY A 144 9.11 -4.45 20.96
CA GLY A 144 10.48 -4.43 21.48
C GLY A 144 11.27 -3.13 21.24
N THR A 145 10.61 -2.03 20.87
CA THR A 145 11.23 -0.68 20.74
C THR A 145 11.55 -0.01 22.09
N GLY A 146 11.20 -0.65 23.21
CA GLY A 146 11.65 -0.26 24.54
C GLY A 146 13.14 -0.58 24.76
N SER A 147 14.03 0.31 24.34
CA SER A 147 15.46 0.39 24.77
C SER A 147 16.34 -0.87 24.67
N GLY A 148 15.89 -1.95 24.00
CA GLY A 148 16.59 -3.23 23.95
C GLY A 148 16.78 -3.74 22.52
N GLU A 149 17.91 -4.41 22.30
CA GLU A 149 18.39 -5.01 21.05
C GLU A 149 17.53 -6.20 20.57
N GLY A 150 16.22 -6.00 20.42
CA GLY A 150 15.29 -6.98 19.86
C GLY A 150 15.27 -6.93 18.33
N SER A 151 15.29 -8.10 17.69
CA SER A 151 15.01 -8.30 16.26
C SER A 151 13.52 -8.14 15.93
N GLY A 152 12.85 -7.15 16.54
CA GLY A 152 11.39 -6.98 16.54
C GLY A 152 10.78 -7.23 15.17
N GLU A 153 9.75 -8.06 15.14
CA GLU A 153 9.01 -8.38 13.94
C GLU A 153 8.15 -7.18 13.51
N PRO A 154 8.07 -6.89 12.20
CA PRO A 154 7.13 -5.90 11.71
C PRO A 154 5.70 -6.25 12.12
N PRO A 155 4.87 -5.26 12.51
CA PRO A 155 3.50 -5.50 12.91
C PRO A 155 2.69 -6.13 11.78
N ALA A 156 1.57 -6.77 12.15
CA ALA A 156 0.61 -7.24 11.19
C ALA A 156 0.12 -6.08 10.32
N ASP A 157 0.00 -6.34 9.02
CA ASP A 157 -0.38 -5.34 8.05
C ASP A 157 -1.86 -5.51 7.72
N VAL A 158 -2.67 -4.56 8.18
CA VAL A 158 -4.13 -4.57 8.05
C VAL A 158 -4.52 -3.64 6.91
N LYS A 159 -5.04 -4.22 5.83
CA LYS A 159 -5.42 -3.50 4.61
C LYS A 159 -6.93 -3.44 4.51
N LEU A 160 -7.47 -2.24 4.60
CA LEU A 160 -8.90 -1.97 4.55
C LEU A 160 -9.24 -1.46 3.16
N LEU A 161 -10.06 -2.20 2.42
CA LEU A 161 -10.53 -1.78 1.11
C LEU A 161 -11.75 -0.89 1.30
N VAL A 162 -11.58 0.40 0.97
CA VAL A 162 -12.59 1.44 1.15
C VAL A 162 -13.22 1.76 -0.19
N PHE A 163 -14.54 1.60 -0.30
CA PHE A 163 -15.34 1.88 -1.48
C PHE A 163 -16.36 2.97 -1.16
N GLY A 164 -16.31 4.10 -1.86
CA GLY A 164 -17.19 5.24 -1.60
C GLY A 164 -17.18 5.69 -0.13
N GLY A 165 -16.01 5.73 0.49
CA GLY A 165 -15.84 6.10 1.91
C GLY A 165 -16.26 5.04 2.93
N ARG A 166 -16.56 3.80 2.52
CA ARG A 166 -16.91 2.71 3.45
C ARG A 166 -15.97 1.52 3.34
N VAL A 167 -15.51 0.98 4.48
CA VAL A 167 -14.77 -0.28 4.49
C VAL A 167 -15.71 -1.41 4.08
N ARG A 168 -15.25 -2.29 3.19
CA ARG A 168 -16.04 -3.44 2.73
C ARG A 168 -15.30 -4.77 2.84
N LEU A 169 -13.98 -4.75 2.89
CA LEU A 169 -13.14 -5.92 3.03
C LEU A 169 -11.90 -5.53 3.84
N VAL A 170 -11.51 -6.39 4.77
CA VAL A 170 -10.27 -6.29 5.52
C VAL A 170 -9.38 -7.45 5.11
N GLN A 171 -8.13 -7.16 4.77
CA GLN A 171 -7.10 -8.14 4.46
C GLN A 171 -6.00 -8.03 5.52
N VAL A 172 -5.67 -9.15 6.15
CA VAL A 172 -4.58 -9.24 7.12
C VAL A 172 -3.45 -10.06 6.49
N ASP A 173 -2.29 -9.44 6.31
CA ASP A 173 -1.06 -10.13 5.89
C ASP A 173 -0.14 -10.31 7.10
N THR A 174 0.28 -11.55 7.36
CA THR A 174 1.25 -11.90 8.42
C THR A 174 2.47 -12.58 7.82
N GLY A 175 3.61 -12.55 8.54
CA GLY A 175 4.82 -13.24 8.11
C GLY A 175 5.42 -12.72 6.79
N ARG A 176 5.24 -11.43 6.46
CA ARG A 176 5.61 -10.85 5.14
C ARG A 176 7.09 -11.02 4.74
N PHE A 177 7.98 -11.27 5.70
CA PHE A 177 9.42 -11.48 5.48
C PHE A 177 9.84 -12.96 5.65
N GLY A 178 8.88 -13.88 5.76
CA GLY A 178 9.08 -15.31 5.95
C GLY A 178 7.90 -16.10 5.36
N ASP A 179 7.17 -16.84 6.21
CA ASP A 179 5.96 -17.57 5.81
C ASP A 179 4.78 -16.62 5.62
N HIS A 180 4.71 -15.96 4.46
CA HIS A 180 3.66 -14.99 4.17
C HIS A 180 2.30 -15.68 4.05
N ARG A 181 1.40 -15.30 4.97
CA ARG A 181 0.01 -15.74 5.00
C ARG A 181 -0.94 -14.57 4.81
N ARG A 182 -2.11 -14.87 4.28
CA ARG A 182 -3.20 -13.89 4.11
C ARG A 182 -4.52 -14.42 4.63
N ARG A 183 -5.29 -13.56 5.29
CA ARG A 183 -6.68 -13.84 5.60
C ARG A 183 -7.54 -12.62 5.28
N LEU A 184 -8.72 -12.88 4.73
CA LEU A 184 -9.72 -11.86 4.44
C LEU A 184 -10.86 -11.94 5.47
N TYR A 185 -11.39 -10.78 5.80
CA TYR A 185 -12.53 -10.62 6.69
C TYR A 185 -13.49 -9.57 6.13
N THR A 186 -14.76 -9.69 6.47
CA THR A 186 -15.71 -8.59 6.41
C THR A 186 -15.38 -7.52 7.48
N PRO A 187 -15.98 -6.32 7.43
CA PRO A 187 -15.71 -5.27 8.42
C PRO A 187 -16.09 -5.65 9.87
N ASP A 188 -17.07 -6.54 10.05
CA ASP A 188 -17.49 -7.13 11.33
C ASP A 188 -16.65 -8.36 11.73
N TRP A 189 -15.49 -8.55 11.09
CA TRP A 189 -14.53 -9.61 11.37
C TRP A 189 -15.01 -11.04 11.10
N THR A 190 -15.99 -11.21 10.20
CA THR A 190 -16.39 -12.54 9.71
C THR A 190 -15.39 -13.02 8.65
N PRO A 191 -14.78 -14.21 8.77
CA PRO A 191 -13.84 -14.72 7.77
C PRO A 191 -14.47 -14.83 6.38
N VAL A 192 -13.70 -14.45 5.36
CA VAL A 192 -14.07 -14.63 3.95
C VAL A 192 -13.16 -15.70 3.37
N ASP A 193 -13.75 -16.86 3.07
CA ASP A 193 -13.04 -17.99 2.48
C ASP A 193 -13.11 -17.93 0.95
N VAL A 194 -11.96 -17.65 0.34
CA VAL A 194 -11.79 -17.55 -1.10
C VAL A 194 -10.46 -18.18 -1.51
N ALA A 195 -10.36 -18.58 -2.78
CA ALA A 195 -9.09 -19.02 -3.34
C ALA A 195 -8.20 -17.79 -3.65
N GLU A 196 -7.04 -17.72 -3.01
CA GLU A 196 -5.99 -16.74 -3.29
C GLU A 196 -4.68 -17.43 -3.65
N ASP A 197 -3.78 -16.71 -4.34
CA ASP A 197 -2.42 -17.18 -4.64
C ASP A 197 -1.53 -17.24 -3.38
N VAL A 198 -1.91 -16.52 -2.32
CA VAL A 198 -1.23 -16.54 -1.02
C VAL A 198 -1.91 -17.55 -0.11
N ALA A 199 -1.12 -18.37 0.59
CA ALA A 199 -1.68 -19.38 1.47
C ALA A 199 -2.50 -18.74 2.62
N PRO A 200 -3.64 -19.35 2.98
CA PRO A 200 -4.49 -18.82 4.04
C PRO A 200 -3.77 -18.80 5.39
N GLY A 201 -3.87 -17.69 6.11
CA GLY A 201 -3.50 -17.58 7.52
C GLY A 201 -4.56 -18.20 8.44
N PRO A 202 -4.27 -18.40 9.73
CA PRO A 202 -5.27 -18.86 10.70
C PRO A 202 -6.43 -17.87 10.81
N VAL A 203 -7.60 -18.36 11.18
CA VAL A 203 -8.71 -17.49 11.63
C VAL A 203 -8.38 -17.00 13.02
N THR A 204 -8.43 -15.68 13.22
CA THR A 204 -8.14 -15.01 14.50
C THR A 204 -9.36 -14.23 14.98
N GLY A 205 -9.39 -13.90 16.28
CA GLY A 205 -10.30 -12.88 16.78
C GLY A 205 -9.96 -11.49 16.23
N PRO A 206 -10.90 -10.52 16.33
CA PRO A 206 -10.64 -9.14 15.93
C PRO A 206 -9.54 -8.51 16.79
N PRO A 207 -8.71 -7.61 16.21
CA PRO A 207 -7.81 -6.79 17.00
C PRO A 207 -8.62 -5.89 17.94
N ALA A 208 -8.06 -5.56 19.09
CA ALA A 208 -8.73 -4.70 20.07
C ALA A 208 -9.08 -3.32 19.50
N CYS A 209 -8.29 -2.84 18.53
CA CYS A 209 -8.48 -1.54 17.88
C CYS A 209 -9.33 -1.61 16.58
N LEU A 210 -10.10 -2.68 16.34
CA LEU A 210 -10.87 -2.85 15.09
C LEU A 210 -11.76 -1.65 14.74
N ASP A 211 -12.50 -1.12 15.71
CA ASP A 211 -13.39 0.03 15.49
C ASP A 211 -12.60 1.27 15.03
N GLU A 212 -11.43 1.51 15.63
CA GLU A 212 -10.57 2.64 15.26
C GLU A 212 -9.90 2.39 13.89
N LEU A 213 -9.46 1.16 13.58
CA LEU A 213 -8.95 0.79 12.26
C LEU A 213 -9.97 1.11 11.15
N VAL A 214 -11.22 0.69 11.35
CA VAL A 214 -12.31 0.94 10.39
C VAL A 214 -12.57 2.44 10.26
N LYS A 215 -12.71 3.15 11.38
CA LYS A 215 -12.97 4.60 11.40
C LYS A 215 -11.86 5.40 10.72
N VAL A 216 -10.59 5.09 11.01
CA VAL A 216 -9.43 5.73 10.39
C VAL A 216 -9.42 5.46 8.88
N ALA A 217 -9.64 4.22 8.46
CA ALA A 217 -9.68 3.87 7.05
C ALA A 217 -10.82 4.57 6.30
N GLU A 218 -12.03 4.63 6.86
CA GLU A 218 -13.16 5.34 6.26
C GLU A 218 -12.87 6.85 6.13
N ALA A 219 -12.28 7.47 7.16
CA ALA A 219 -11.92 8.88 7.12
C ALA A 219 -10.87 9.19 6.04
N LEU A 220 -9.77 8.42 5.99
CA LEU A 220 -8.74 8.55 4.96
C LEU A 220 -9.27 8.25 3.56
N GLY A 221 -10.20 7.31 3.45
CA GLY A 221 -10.77 6.88 2.17
C GLY A 221 -11.93 7.75 1.66
N ALA A 222 -12.46 8.67 2.48
CA ALA A 222 -13.67 9.43 2.17
C ALA A 222 -13.58 10.28 0.89
N ALA A 223 -12.39 10.77 0.54
CA ALA A 223 -12.18 11.56 -0.67
C ALA A 223 -12.12 10.72 -1.96
N PHE A 224 -12.08 9.39 -1.86
CA PHE A 224 -11.84 8.49 -2.97
C PHE A 224 -13.09 7.66 -3.30
N ASP A 225 -13.37 7.46 -4.59
CA ASP A 225 -14.36 6.47 -5.02
C ASP A 225 -13.94 5.03 -4.69
N PHE A 226 -12.62 4.82 -4.57
CA PHE A 226 -12.00 3.62 -4.03
C PHE A 226 -10.56 3.93 -3.60
N VAL A 227 -10.12 3.39 -2.46
CA VAL A 227 -8.71 3.30 -2.09
C VAL A 227 -8.53 2.13 -1.12
N ARG A 228 -7.38 1.45 -1.17
CA ARG A 228 -6.99 0.54 -0.10
C ARG A 228 -6.15 1.32 0.91
N VAL A 229 -6.54 1.29 2.17
CA VAL A 229 -5.84 1.93 3.27
C VAL A 229 -5.08 0.85 4.02
N ASP A 230 -3.76 0.95 4.03
CA ASP A 230 -2.88 0.03 4.74
C ASP A 230 -2.53 0.67 6.08
N LEU A 231 -2.91 0.00 7.18
CA LEU A 231 -2.69 0.42 8.56
C LEU A 231 -1.92 -0.67 9.32
N TYR A 232 -1.29 -0.28 10.42
CA TYR A 232 -0.70 -1.19 11.38
C TYR A 232 -1.42 -1.09 12.73
N ASP A 233 -1.52 -2.22 13.41
CA ASP A 233 -1.85 -2.31 14.83
C ASP A 233 -0.55 -2.53 15.61
N VAL A 234 -0.16 -1.56 16.42
CA VAL A 234 1.03 -1.61 17.27
C VAL A 234 0.59 -1.41 18.71
N ASP A 235 0.54 -2.50 19.48
CA ASP A 235 0.12 -2.51 20.88
C ASP A 235 -1.25 -1.83 21.12
N GLY A 236 -2.20 -1.99 20.17
CA GLY A 236 -3.55 -1.40 20.24
C GLY A 236 -3.64 0.02 19.68
N GLU A 237 -2.52 0.60 19.23
CA GLU A 237 -2.48 1.90 18.55
C GLU A 237 -2.51 1.73 17.03
N VAL A 238 -3.32 2.55 16.36
CA VAL A 238 -3.44 2.54 14.89
C VAL A 238 -2.39 3.45 14.26
N TRP A 239 -1.57 2.88 13.38
CA TRP A 239 -0.54 3.59 12.65
C TRP A 239 -0.80 3.61 11.15
N PHE A 240 -0.51 4.75 10.52
CA PHE A 240 -0.59 4.90 9.07
C PHE A 240 0.52 4.12 8.34
N GLY A 241 0.15 3.33 7.33
CA GLY A 241 1.07 2.66 6.42
C GLY A 241 1.10 3.30 5.03
N GLU A 242 0.06 3.08 4.24
CA GLU A 242 -0.01 3.49 2.82
C GLU A 242 -1.45 3.74 2.36
N LEU A 243 -1.61 4.56 1.30
CA LEU A 243 -2.83 4.64 0.51
C LEU A 243 -2.57 4.09 -0.89
N THR A 244 -3.17 2.95 -1.23
CA THR A 244 -2.90 2.24 -2.49
C THR A 244 -4.08 2.39 -3.46
N PRO A 245 -3.91 3.13 -4.58
CA PRO A 245 -4.98 3.32 -5.58
C PRO A 245 -5.11 2.13 -6.53
N TYR A 246 -4.05 1.32 -6.67
CA TYR A 246 -3.96 0.21 -7.61
C TYR A 246 -3.51 -1.09 -6.93
N PRO A 247 -4.30 -1.70 -6.03
CA PRO A 247 -3.94 -3.01 -5.46
C PRO A 247 -3.63 -4.02 -6.57
N GLY A 248 -2.47 -4.68 -6.44
CA GLY A 248 -1.95 -5.62 -7.43
C GLY A 248 -1.75 -5.06 -8.84
N GLY A 249 -1.76 -3.73 -9.00
CA GLY A 249 -1.79 -3.06 -10.31
C GLY A 249 -2.98 -3.46 -11.18
N GLY A 250 -4.04 -4.09 -10.63
CA GLY A 250 -5.13 -4.71 -11.37
C GLY A 250 -4.73 -5.94 -12.20
N LEU A 251 -3.56 -6.51 -11.94
CA LEU A 251 -3.02 -7.68 -12.63
C LEU A 251 -3.00 -8.91 -11.73
N ASP A 252 -3.00 -8.74 -10.41
CA ASP A 252 -3.20 -9.84 -9.47
C ASP A 252 -4.60 -10.44 -9.65
N ARG A 253 -4.70 -11.76 -9.50
CA ARG A 253 -5.97 -12.48 -9.61
C ARG A 253 -6.67 -12.46 -8.26
N PHE A 254 -7.98 -12.32 -8.33
CA PHE A 254 -8.88 -12.52 -7.22
C PHE A 254 -9.72 -13.76 -7.53
N ASP A 255 -10.23 -14.40 -6.48
CA ASP A 255 -11.37 -15.31 -6.64
C ASP A 255 -12.46 -14.65 -7.49
N ALA A 256 -13.06 -15.41 -8.40
CA ALA A 256 -13.97 -14.86 -9.40
C ALA A 256 -15.22 -14.23 -8.76
N GLY A 257 -15.75 -14.81 -7.68
CA GLY A 257 -16.87 -14.27 -6.94
C GLY A 257 -16.49 -12.97 -6.23
N LEU A 258 -15.31 -12.96 -5.60
CA LEU A 258 -14.79 -11.78 -4.94
C LEU A 258 -14.50 -10.63 -5.91
N ASP A 259 -13.90 -10.89 -7.08
CA ASP A 259 -13.60 -9.86 -8.09
C ASP A 259 -14.88 -9.16 -8.59
N VAL A 260 -15.96 -9.93 -8.76
CA VAL A 260 -17.28 -9.38 -9.12
C VAL A 260 -17.88 -8.58 -7.97
N LEU A 261 -17.83 -9.11 -6.75
CA LEU A 261 -18.39 -8.45 -5.56
C LEU A 261 -17.70 -7.11 -5.29
N LEU A 262 -16.37 -7.09 -5.21
CA LEU A 262 -15.57 -5.87 -5.07
C LEU A 262 -15.85 -4.88 -6.20
N GLY A 263 -16.01 -5.40 -7.42
CA GLY A 263 -16.40 -4.61 -8.58
C GLY A 263 -17.75 -3.91 -8.37
N SER A 264 -18.75 -4.59 -7.81
CA SER A 264 -20.10 -4.05 -7.60
C SER A 264 -20.15 -2.85 -6.64
N TRP A 265 -19.25 -2.78 -5.66
CA TRP A 265 -19.19 -1.69 -4.68
C TRP A 265 -18.54 -0.42 -5.22
N TRP A 266 -17.74 -0.55 -6.28
CA TRP A 266 -16.98 0.57 -6.81
C TRP A 266 -17.73 1.29 -7.93
N GLN A 267 -18.31 2.44 -7.64
CA GLN A 267 -18.79 3.37 -8.67
C GLN A 267 -17.61 4.16 -9.26
N LEU A 268 -17.25 3.88 -10.52
CA LEU A 268 -16.23 4.66 -11.21
C LEU A 268 -16.75 6.09 -11.47
N PRO A 269 -15.87 7.11 -11.36
CA PRO A 269 -16.21 8.46 -11.78
C PRO A 269 -16.40 8.55 -13.29
N ASP A 270 -17.10 9.59 -13.73
CA ASP A 270 -17.28 9.87 -15.15
C ASP A 270 -15.95 10.16 -15.87
N ARG A 271 -15.89 9.79 -17.16
CA ARG A 271 -14.69 9.98 -17.99
C ARG A 271 -14.25 11.45 -18.09
N SER A 272 -15.19 12.39 -18.02
CA SER A 272 -14.94 13.83 -18.01
C SER A 272 -14.34 14.32 -16.70
N ALA A 273 -14.69 13.70 -15.57
CA ALA A 273 -14.22 14.08 -14.24
C ALA A 273 -12.77 13.63 -13.94
N VAL A 274 -12.20 12.75 -14.78
CA VAL A 274 -10.89 12.13 -14.52
C VAL A 274 -9.77 12.52 -15.48
N ARG A 275 -10.07 13.41 -16.44
CA ARG A 275 -9.08 14.03 -17.31
C ARG A 275 -9.04 15.52 -16.98
N GLN A 276 -8.05 15.92 -16.19
CA GLN A 276 -7.61 17.31 -16.12
C GLN A 276 -6.43 17.48 -17.08
#